data_AF-A0A509L481-F1
#
_entry.id   AF-A0A509L481-F1
#
_cell.length_a   1.000
_cell.length_b   1.000
_cell.length_c   1.000
_cell.angle_alpha   90.00
_cell.angle_beta   90.00
_cell.angle_gamma   90.00
#
_symmetry.space_group_name_H-M   'P 1'
#
loop_
_entity.id
_entity.type
_entity.pdbx_description
1 polymer ?
#
loop_
_entity_poly.entity_id
_entity_poly.type
_entity_poly.pdbx_seq_one_letter_code
_entity_poly.pdbx_strand_id
1 'polypeptide(L)' 'MDKREFLKEVNVGGKSYGIYDINKLGEKGIAHVDRLPFSIKILVENLLRKLDGRIVLEKDLLNIANWQKRYDAPVE' A
#
# COMPACT_ATOMS: atom_id res chain seq x y z
N MET A 1 -12.35 0.88 0.35
CA MET A 1 -11.31 1.62 -0.40
C MET A 1 -11.27 1.14 -1.85
N ASP A 2 -11.22 2.03 -2.85
CA ASP A 2 -11.04 1.63 -4.25
C ASP A 2 -9.56 1.78 -4.66
N LYS A 3 -8.92 0.69 -5.09
CA LYS A 3 -7.52 0.70 -5.51
C LYS A 3 -7.24 1.64 -6.68
N ARG A 4 -8.24 1.96 -7.51
CA ARG A 4 -8.10 2.86 -8.65
C ARG A 4 -7.75 4.29 -8.22
N GLU A 5 -8.13 4.70 -7.02
CA GLU A 5 -7.75 6.00 -6.45
C GLU A 5 -6.22 6.14 -6.30
N PHE A 6 -5.53 5.01 -6.17
CA PHE A 6 -4.09 4.91 -5.97
C PHE A 6 -3.31 4.70 -7.27
N LEU A 7 -3.99 4.53 -8.40
CA LEU A 7 -3.34 4.43 -9.70
C LEU A 7 -2.69 5.77 -10.05
N LYS A 8 -1.46 5.70 -10.55
CA LYS A 8 -0.69 6.84 -11.05
C LYS A 8 -0.09 6.44 -12.39
N GLU A 9 -0.21 7.32 -13.37
CA GLU A 9 0.42 7.13 -14.66
C GLU A 9 1.84 7.70 -14.65
N VAL A 10 2.78 6.95 -15.22
CA VAL A 10 4.17 7.35 -15.39
C VAL A 10 4.55 7.13 -16.84
N ASN A 11 5.15 8.15 -17.46
CA ASN A 11 5.61 8.08 -18.84
C ASN A 11 7.10 7.73 -18.87
N VAL A 12 7.45 6.60 -19.49
CA VAL A 12 8.84 6.10 -19.57
C VAL A 12 9.13 5.76 -21.02
N GLY A 13 10.07 6.50 -21.64
CA GLY A 13 10.48 6.26 -23.03
C GLY A 13 9.34 6.39 -24.04
N GLY A 14 8.38 7.29 -23.81
CA GLY A 14 7.21 7.50 -24.69
C GLY A 14 6.07 6.49 -24.50
N LYS A 15 6.16 5.60 -23.49
CA LYS A 15 5.09 4.65 -23.12
C LYS A 15 4.52 5.02 -21.76
N SER A 16 3.19 4.96 -21.63
CA SER A 16 2.50 5.18 -20.35
C SER A 16 2.35 3.86 -19.60
N TYR A 17 2.67 3.89 -18.30
CA TYR A 17 2.53 2.76 -17.38
C TYR A 17 1.71 3.19 -16.17
N GLY A 18 0.80 2.32 -15.73
CA GLY A 18 0.09 2.48 -14.47
C GLY A 18 0.85 1.84 -13.32
N ILE A 19 1.10 2.59 -12.25
CA ILE A 19 1.64 2.09 -10.98
C ILE A 19 0.67 2.38 -9.84
N TYR A 20 0.60 1.50 -8.86
CA TYR A 20 -0.16 1.74 -7.63
C TYR A 20 0.74 2.49 -6.65
N ASP A 21 0.53 3.81 -6.52
CA ASP A 21 1.39 4.68 -5.73
C ASP A 21 1.00 4.61 -4.24
N ILE A 22 1.80 3.88 -3.46
CA ILE A 22 1.57 3.72 -2.01
C ILE A 22 1.73 5.04 -1.25
N ASN A 23 2.41 6.06 -1.80
CA ASN A 23 2.55 7.37 -1.13
C ASN A 23 1.22 8.08 -0.96
N LYS A 24 0.24 7.80 -1.83
CA LYS A 24 -1.13 8.30 -1.70
C LYS A 24 -1.83 7.81 -0.43
N LEU A 25 -1.39 6.70 0.18
CA LEU A 25 -1.87 6.27 1.49
C LEU A 25 -1.47 7.28 2.58
N GLY A 26 -0.27 7.85 2.49
CA GLY A 26 0.19 8.92 3.38
C GLY A 26 -0.53 10.24 3.12
N GLU A 27 -0.70 10.62 1.85
CA GLU A 27 -1.43 11.84 1.47
C GLU A 27 -2.89 11.84 1.94
N LYS A 28 -3.54 10.66 1.93
CA LYS A 28 -4.90 10.46 2.44
C LYS A 28 -4.98 10.28 3.96
N GLY A 29 -3.87 10.32 4.68
CA GLY A 29 -3.83 10.13 6.13
C GLY A 29 -4.13 8.70 6.60
N ILE A 30 -4.00 7.71 5.71
CA ILE A 30 -4.33 6.30 5.98
C ILE A 30 -3.16 5.59 6.68
N ALA A 31 -1.91 5.85 6.26
CA ALA A 31 -0.72 5.22 6.82
C ALA A 31 0.57 6.01 6.56
N HIS A 32 1.54 5.92 7.47
CA HIS A 32 2.86 6.56 7.35
C HIS A 32 3.86 5.68 6.56
N VAL A 33 3.63 5.57 5.24
CA VAL A 33 4.41 4.68 4.35
C VAL A 33 5.88 5.08 4.20
N ASP A 34 6.23 6.34 4.49
CA ASP A 34 7.58 6.88 4.48
C ASP A 34 8.48 6.17 5.50
N ARG A 35 7.93 5.82 6.66
CA ARG A 35 8.63 5.20 7.81
C ARG A 35 8.80 3.69 7.72
N LEU A 36 8.13 3.05 6.76
CA LEU A 36 8.16 1.59 6.61
C LEU A 36 9.54 1.10 6.12
N PRO A 37 10.01 -0.08 6.54
CA PRO A 37 11.15 -0.75 5.90
C PRO A 37 10.85 -1.04 4.42
N PHE A 38 11.88 -1.09 3.57
CA PHE A 38 11.73 -1.32 2.13
C PHE A 38 10.95 -2.59 1.80
N SER A 39 11.20 -3.69 2.50
CA SER A 39 10.47 -4.96 2.32
C SER A 39 8.97 -4.80 2.60
N ILE A 40 8.60 -4.03 3.63
CA ILE A 40 7.21 -3.78 3.98
C ILE A 40 6.54 -2.88 2.94
N LYS A 41 7.24 -1.87 2.41
CA LYS A 41 6.73 -1.05 1.29
C LYS A 41 6.35 -1.91 0.07
N ILE A 42 7.15 -2.94 -0.24
CA ILE A 42 6.86 -3.88 -1.33
C ILE A 42 5.59 -4.68 -1.03
N LEU A 43 5.40 -5.16 0.20
CA LEU A 43 4.19 -5.88 0.59
C LEU A 43 2.94 -4.99 0.53
N VAL A 44 3.05 -3.73 0.98
CA VAL A 44 1.98 -2.74 0.88
C VAL A 44 1.57 -2.51 -0.58
N GLU A 45 2.52 -2.32 -1.50
CA GLU A 45 2.21 -2.20 -2.94
C GLU A 45 1.47 -3.43 -3.46
N ASN A 46 1.97 -4.62 -3.12
CA ASN A 46 1.41 -5.87 -3.61
C ASN A 46 -0.06 -6.03 -3.19
N LEU A 47 -0.34 -5.77 -1.91
CA LEU A 47 -1.68 -5.81 -1.35
C LEU A 47 -2.57 -4.72 -1.96
N LEU A 48 -2.09 -3.50 -2.11
CA LEU A 48 -2.84 -2.40 -2.73
C LEU A 48 -3.26 -2.72 -4.17
N ARG A 49 -2.33 -3.25 -4.98
CA ARG A 49 -2.62 -3.65 -6.37
C ARG A 49 -3.60 -4.82 -6.45
N LYS A 50 -3.51 -5.75 -5.50
CA LYS A 50 -4.37 -6.95 -5.45
C LYS A 50 -5.67 -6.76 -4.66
N LEU A 51 -5.89 -5.60 -4.04
CA LEU A 51 -7.11 -5.28 -3.30
C LEU A 51 -8.35 -5.57 -4.17
N ASP A 52 -9.16 -6.52 -3.72
CA ASP A 52 -10.33 -7.02 -4.45
C ASP A 52 -11.55 -7.25 -3.54
N GLY A 53 -11.39 -7.10 -2.22
CA GLY A 53 -12.46 -7.28 -1.25
C GLY A 53 -12.89 -8.73 -1.05
N ARG A 54 -12.16 -9.71 -1.60
CA ARG A 54 -12.43 -11.14 -1.45
C ARG A 54 -11.23 -11.89 -0.89
N ILE A 55 -10.10 -11.80 -1.57
CA ILE A 55 -8.85 -12.45 -1.18
C ILE A 55 -7.97 -11.45 -0.44
N VAL A 56 -7.86 -10.24 -0.99
CA VAL A 56 -7.14 -9.14 -0.35
C VAL A 56 -8.18 -8.15 0.14
N LEU A 57 -8.31 -8.10 1.45
CA LEU A 57 -9.25 -7.22 2.14
C LEU A 57 -8.57 -5.90 2.49
N GLU A 58 -9.39 -4.87 2.65
CA GLU A 58 -8.92 -3.56 3.10
C GLU A 58 -8.19 -3.65 4.45
N LYS A 59 -8.67 -4.49 5.36
CA LYS A 59 -8.01 -4.75 6.65
C LYS A 59 -6.59 -5.29 6.49
N ASP A 60 -6.34 -6.15 5.50
CA ASP A 60 -5.03 -6.78 5.32
C ASP A 60 -4.00 -5.73 4.86
N LEU A 61 -4.42 -4.84 3.96
CA LEU A 61 -3.64 -3.68 3.54
C LEU A 61 -3.36 -2.74 4.72
N LEU A 62 -4.37 -2.42 5.53
CA LEU A 62 -4.21 -1.51 6.67
C LEU A 62 -3.28 -2.09 7.74
N ASN A 63 -3.35 -3.39 8.00
CA ASN A 63 -2.49 -4.07 8.96
C ASN A 63 -1.01 -3.97 8.57
N ILE A 64 -0.68 -4.23 7.30
CA ILE A 64 0.71 -4.13 6.85
C ILE A 64 1.19 -2.68 6.70
N ALA A 65 0.30 -1.76 6.31
CA ALA A 65 0.65 -0.36 6.13
C ALA A 65 0.92 0.36 7.46
N ASN A 66 0.33 -0.14 8.55
CA ASN A 66 0.56 0.31 9.92
C ASN A 66 1.56 -0.58 10.68
N TRP A 67 2.48 -1.24 9.97
CA TRP A 67 3.51 -2.05 10.60
C TRP A 67 4.33 -1.26 11.63
N GLN A 68 4.64 -1.89 12.77
CA GLN A 68 5.42 -1.33 13.85
C GLN A 68 6.64 -2.19 14.16
N LYS A 69 7.71 -1.56 14.63
CA LYS A 69 8.94 -2.27 15.04
C LYS A 69 8.75 -3.15 16.28
N ARG A 70 7.79 -2.77 17.14
CA ARG A 70 7.48 -3.43 18.41
C ARG A 70 5.98 -3.34 18.62
N TYR A 71 5.43 -4.40 19.16
CA TYR A 71 4.04 -4.52 19.57
C TYR A 71 4.02 -4.97 21.03
N ASP A 72 3.06 -4.46 21.81
CA ASP A 72 2.93 -4.83 23.23
C ASP A 72 2.43 -6.28 23.42
N ALA A 73 1.75 -6.82 22.40
CA ALA A 73 1.31 -8.20 22.31
C ALA A 73 1.48 -8.73 20.87
N PRO A 74 1.54 -10.05 20.65
CA PRO A 74 1.49 -10.62 19.31
C PRO A 74 0.24 -10.17 18.55
N VAL A 75 0.42 -9.75 17.30
CA VAL A 75 -0.68 -9.44 16.39
C VAL A 75 -0.98 -10.72 15.60
N GLU A 76 -2.13 -11.34 15.83
CA GLU A 76 -2.65 -12.47 15.05
C GLU A 76 -3.44 -12.01 13.81
#